data_AF-A0A2E6LVX1-F1
#
_entry.id   AF-A0A2E6LVX1-F1
#
_cell.length_a   1.000
_cell.length_b   1.000
_cell.length_c   1.000
_cell.angle_alpha   90.00
_cell.angle_beta   90.00
_cell.angle_gamma   90.00
#
_symmetry.space_group_name_H-M   'P 1'
#
loop_
_entity.id
_entity.type
_entity.pdbx_description
1 polymer ?
#
loop_
_entity_poly.entity_id
_entity_poly.type
_entity_poly.pdbx_seq_one_letter_code
_entity_poly.pdbx_strand_id
1 'polypeptide(L)'
;MKKLTLVFMIICAAFATLYIINPPEVTFSSTEIAAPSKPKSVPDAAFWVGGADGGNFIYISKKIDSKKIYAAQIYNDYTGETEYSGALQYLGVAEDVKSLKDVSIYQGWDGEKLHLANGEYMSIYKD
;
A
#
# COMPACT_ATOMS: atom_id res chain seq x y z
N MET A 1 2.30 -27.19 -48.22
CA MET A 1 1.69 -26.21 -47.26
C MET A 1 1.11 -26.90 -46.02
N LYS A 2 0.17 -27.86 -46.12
CA LYS A 2 -0.47 -28.52 -44.95
C LYS A 2 0.48 -29.25 -43.98
N LYS A 3 1.55 -29.88 -44.48
CA LYS A 3 2.54 -30.57 -43.64
C LYS A 3 3.40 -29.59 -42.82
N LEU A 4 3.66 -28.40 -43.37
CA LEU A 4 4.43 -27.36 -42.69
C LEU A 4 3.62 -26.71 -41.56
N THR A 5 2.33 -26.47 -41.77
CA THR A 5 1.42 -26.00 -40.72
C THR A 5 1.23 -27.02 -39.60
N LEU A 6 1.17 -28.32 -39.92
CA LEU A 6 1.09 -29.38 -38.90
C LEU A 6 2.35 -29.44 -38.02
N VAL A 7 3.53 -29.37 -38.63
CA VAL A 7 4.81 -29.35 -37.89
C VAL A 7 4.89 -28.12 -36.99
N PHE A 8 4.47 -26.94 -37.48
CA PHE A 8 4.43 -25.73 -36.67
C PHE A 8 3.50 -25.84 -35.46
N MET A 9 2.29 -26.42 -35.63
CA MET A 9 1.38 -26.65 -34.50
C MET A 9 1.96 -27.57 -33.43
N ILE A 10 2.66 -28.65 -33.84
CA ILE A 10 3.29 -29.59 -32.90
C ILE A 10 4.39 -28.88 -32.10
N ILE A 11 5.19 -28.03 -32.76
CA ILE A 11 6.24 -27.25 -32.10
C ILE A 11 5.64 -26.27 -31.09
N CYS A 12 4.60 -25.52 -31.45
CA CYS A 12 3.91 -24.62 -30.52
C CYS A 12 3.30 -25.36 -29.33
N ALA A 13 2.68 -26.52 -29.56
CA ALA A 13 2.12 -27.35 -28.49
C ALA A 13 3.20 -27.88 -27.54
N ALA A 14 4.37 -28.25 -28.07
CA ALA A 14 5.51 -28.68 -27.25
C ALA A 14 6.06 -27.53 -26.40
N PHE A 15 6.21 -26.31 -26.96
CA PHE A 15 6.63 -25.14 -26.19
C PHE A 15 5.62 -24.73 -25.12
N ALA A 16 4.32 -24.76 -25.42
CA ALA A 16 3.28 -24.50 -24.43
C ALA A 16 3.33 -25.53 -23.28
N THR A 17 3.53 -26.81 -23.61
CA THR A 17 3.66 -27.88 -22.62
C THR A 17 4.89 -27.69 -21.74
N LEU A 18 6.03 -27.32 -22.33
CA LEU A 18 7.26 -26.99 -21.61
C LEU A 18 7.08 -25.81 -20.65
N TYR A 19 6.36 -24.76 -21.06
CA TYR A 19 6.08 -23.60 -20.21
C TYR A 19 5.16 -23.94 -19.03
N ILE A 20 4.20 -24.85 -19.22
CA ILE A 20 3.31 -25.32 -18.13
C ILE A 20 4.07 -26.20 -17.14
N ILE A 21 4.95 -27.08 -17.63
CA ILE A 21 5.74 -28.00 -16.78
C ILE A 21 6.84 -27.25 -16.03
N ASN A 22 7.42 -26.23 -16.66
CA ASN A 22 8.50 -25.44 -16.09
C ASN A 22 8.13 -23.95 -16.11
N PRO A 23 7.19 -23.51 -15.25
CA PRO A 23 6.87 -22.11 -15.16
C PRO A 23 8.10 -21.33 -14.69
N PRO A 24 8.33 -20.11 -15.20
CA PRO A 24 9.42 -19.28 -14.72
C PRO A 24 9.26 -19.04 -13.22
N GLU A 25 10.36 -19.17 -12.49
CA GLU A 25 10.38 -18.91 -11.05
C GLU A 25 10.18 -17.41 -10.82
N VAL A 26 9.02 -17.04 -10.26
CA VAL A 26 8.73 -15.66 -9.88
C VAL A 26 9.43 -15.39 -8.56
N THR A 27 10.56 -14.70 -8.62
CA THR A 27 11.29 -14.26 -7.43
C THR A 27 10.76 -12.90 -7.00
N PHE A 28 10.12 -12.86 -5.82
CA PHE A 28 9.78 -11.61 -5.17
C PHE A 28 11.01 -11.10 -4.43
N SER A 29 11.71 -10.12 -5.00
CA SER A 29 12.78 -9.42 -4.28
C SER A 29 12.14 -8.52 -3.23
N SER A 30 12.09 -8.99 -1.99
CA SER A 30 11.81 -8.16 -0.82
C SER A 30 13.03 -7.30 -0.51
N THR A 31 13.37 -6.38 -1.42
CA THR A 31 14.31 -5.32 -1.09
C THR A 31 13.61 -4.47 -0.04
N GLU A 32 14.18 -4.37 1.16
CA GLU A 32 13.69 -3.41 2.15
C GLU A 32 13.68 -2.03 1.50
N ILE A 33 12.48 -1.48 1.33
CA ILE A 33 12.31 -0.17 0.72
C ILE A 33 12.57 0.84 1.81
N ALA A 34 13.73 1.50 1.71
CA ALA A 34 14.08 2.58 2.62
C ALA A 34 13.10 3.74 2.43
N ALA A 35 12.61 4.29 3.54
CA ALA A 35 11.81 5.51 3.50
C ALA A 35 12.59 6.64 2.82
N PRO A 36 11.95 7.48 2.00
CA PRO A 36 12.59 8.62 1.38
C PRO A 36 13.00 9.65 2.43
N SER A 37 13.89 10.56 2.02
CA SER A 37 14.27 11.71 2.84
C SER A 37 13.04 12.55 3.16
N LYS A 38 12.75 12.73 4.46
CA LYS A 38 11.58 13.50 4.92
C LYS A 38 11.70 14.98 4.51
N PRO A 39 10.72 15.55 3.79
CA PRO A 39 10.69 16.98 3.49
C PRO A 39 10.64 17.84 4.76
N LYS A 40 11.27 19.02 4.73
CA LYS A 40 11.38 19.90 5.92
C LYS A 40 10.04 20.40 6.47
N SER A 41 9.00 20.47 5.63
CA SER A 41 7.66 20.88 6.03
C SER A 41 6.90 19.78 6.79
N VAL A 42 7.33 18.53 6.66
CA VAL A 42 6.67 17.38 7.29
C VAL A 42 7.13 17.24 8.75
N PRO A 43 6.21 17.16 9.72
CA PRO A 43 6.58 17.01 11.13
C PRO A 43 7.41 15.75 11.43
N ASP A 44 8.31 15.84 12.40
CA ASP A 44 9.13 14.69 12.82
C ASP A 44 8.31 13.49 13.29
N ALA A 45 7.15 13.74 13.89
CA ALA A 45 6.22 12.72 14.35
C ALA A 45 5.48 11.99 13.21
N ALA A 46 5.52 12.49 11.98
CA ALA A 46 4.97 11.80 10.83
C ALA A 46 5.90 10.67 10.38
N PHE A 47 5.35 9.53 10.00
CA PHE A 47 6.09 8.36 9.53
C PHE A 47 5.75 8.06 8.08
N TRP A 48 6.72 7.56 7.31
CA TRP A 48 6.49 7.20 5.91
C TRP A 48 5.76 5.86 5.82
N VAL A 49 4.76 5.80 4.95
CA VAL A 49 4.04 4.59 4.56
C VAL A 49 3.97 4.56 3.05
N GLY A 50 4.52 3.52 2.43
CA GLY A 50 4.58 3.42 0.98
C GLY A 50 5.30 2.16 0.50
N GLY A 51 5.54 2.12 -0.81
CA GLY A 51 6.24 1.05 -1.50
C GLY A 51 7.23 1.59 -2.53
N ALA A 52 7.58 0.75 -3.50
CA ALA A 52 8.58 1.08 -4.52
C ALA A 52 8.15 2.26 -5.40
N ASP A 53 6.83 2.41 -5.57
CA ASP A 53 6.22 3.44 -6.40
C ASP A 53 5.90 4.73 -5.62
N GLY A 54 6.43 4.87 -4.40
CA GLY A 54 6.24 6.03 -3.53
C GLY A 54 5.27 5.77 -2.37
N GLY A 55 4.87 6.84 -1.69
CA GLY A 55 3.95 6.78 -0.57
C GLY A 55 3.62 8.15 0.01
N ASN A 56 3.31 8.16 1.31
CA ASN A 56 2.97 9.38 2.03
C ASN A 56 3.63 9.39 3.40
N PHE A 57 3.90 10.60 3.90
CA PHE A 57 4.13 10.77 5.33
C PHE A 57 2.79 10.92 6.05
N ILE A 58 2.60 10.12 7.10
CA ILE A 58 1.34 10.04 7.83
C ILE A 58 1.60 10.46 9.27
N TYR A 59 0.78 11.38 9.75
CA TYR A 59 0.69 11.74 11.15
C TYR A 59 -0.72 11.42 11.64
N ILE A 60 -0.86 10.39 12.49
CA ILE A 60 -2.11 10.13 13.20
C ILE A 60 -1.94 10.44 14.68
N SER A 61 -2.88 11.23 15.19
CA SER A 61 -2.91 11.68 16.57
C SER A 61 -4.08 11.03 17.34
N LYS A 62 -4.16 11.37 18.63
CA LYS A 62 -5.05 10.70 19.59
C LYS A 62 -6.51 10.68 19.10
N LYS A 63 -7.17 9.57 19.41
CA LYS A 63 -8.62 9.36 19.25
C LYS A 63 -9.41 10.58 19.72
N ILE A 64 -10.19 11.17 18.82
CA ILE A 64 -11.03 12.35 19.03
C ILE A 64 -12.29 11.97 19.82
N ASP A 65 -12.83 10.77 19.59
CA ASP A 65 -14.08 10.31 20.20
C ASP A 65 -14.17 8.77 20.30
N SER A 66 -15.08 8.29 21.12
CA SER A 66 -15.54 6.91 21.30
C SER A 66 -15.81 6.14 19.98
N LYS A 67 -16.20 6.82 18.90
CA LYS A 67 -16.51 6.23 17.58
C LYS A 67 -15.31 5.80 16.72
N LYS A 68 -14.14 5.59 17.33
CA LYS A 68 -12.88 5.25 16.62
C LYS A 68 -12.50 6.31 15.57
N ILE A 69 -12.62 7.57 15.95
CA ILE A 69 -12.26 8.72 15.11
C ILE A 69 -10.90 9.25 15.55
N TYR A 70 -10.01 9.54 14.61
CA TYR A 70 -8.63 9.98 14.85
C TYR A 70 -8.31 11.19 13.98
N ALA A 71 -7.61 12.18 14.53
CA ALA A 71 -7.09 13.28 13.71
C ALA A 71 -5.87 12.79 12.92
N ALA A 72 -5.90 13.00 11.62
CA ALA A 72 -4.84 12.62 10.69
C ALA A 72 -4.39 13.80 9.84
N GLN A 73 -3.10 13.82 9.52
CA GLN A 73 -2.51 14.64 8.47
C GLN A 73 -1.68 13.74 7.56
N ILE A 74 -1.83 13.91 6.26
CA ILE A 74 -1.16 13.11 5.24
C ILE A 74 -0.45 14.08 4.31
N TYR A 75 0.83 13.84 4.11
CA TYR A 75 1.71 14.70 3.31
C TYR A 75 2.25 13.92 2.12
N ASN A 76 2.40 14.62 1.00
CA ASN A 76 3.11 14.12 -0.16
C ASN A 76 4.56 13.78 0.22
N ASP A 77 5.05 12.63 -0.20
CA ASP A 77 6.40 12.15 0.13
C ASP A 77 7.53 12.94 -0.56
N TYR A 78 7.24 13.57 -1.70
CA TYR A 78 8.20 14.33 -2.48
C TYR A 78 8.22 15.83 -2.11
N THR A 79 7.06 16.48 -2.08
CA THR A 79 6.95 17.93 -1.81
C THR A 79 6.82 18.27 -0.33
N GLY A 80 6.26 17.35 0.46
CA GLY A 80 5.89 17.60 1.85
C GLY A 80 4.65 18.49 2.01
N GLU A 81 3.90 18.75 0.93
CA GLU A 81 2.61 19.44 0.98
C GLU A 81 1.54 18.56 1.60
N THR A 82 0.59 19.16 2.30
CA THR A 82 -0.55 18.45 2.89
C THR A 82 -1.51 18.00 1.79
N GLU A 83 -1.69 16.69 1.63
CA GLU A 83 -2.70 16.10 0.75
C GLU A 83 -4.04 15.94 1.48
N TYR A 84 -4.00 15.67 2.78
CA TYR A 84 -5.19 15.58 3.61
C TYR A 84 -4.93 16.05 5.05
N SER A 85 -5.89 16.75 5.63
CA SER A 85 -5.89 17.12 7.05
C SER A 85 -7.32 17.08 7.57
N GLY A 86 -7.60 16.16 8.49
CA GLY A 86 -8.96 15.98 9.01
C GLY A 86 -9.11 14.74 9.87
N ALA A 87 -10.36 14.35 10.11
CA ALA A 87 -10.69 13.18 10.91
C ALA A 87 -10.83 11.93 10.03
N LEU A 88 -10.18 10.85 10.43
CA LEU A 88 -10.39 9.51 9.87
C LEU A 88 -11.13 8.64 10.89
N GLN A 89 -12.10 7.87 10.42
CA GLN A 89 -12.79 6.86 11.22
C GLN A 89 -12.27 5.47 10.87
N TYR A 90 -11.87 4.71 11.88
CA TYR A 90 -11.52 3.30 11.72
C TYR A 90 -12.81 2.45 11.71
N LEU A 91 -12.99 1.68 10.63
CA LEU A 91 -14.19 0.85 10.40
C LEU A 91 -13.93 -0.65 10.57
N GLY A 92 -12.80 -1.03 11.16
CA GLY A 92 -12.46 -2.43 11.40
C GLY A 92 -13.19 -3.07 12.59
N VAL A 93 -12.98 -4.37 12.75
CA VAL A 93 -13.65 -5.21 13.75
C VAL A 93 -13.09 -5.02 15.16
N ALA A 94 -11.83 -4.60 15.29
CA ALA A 94 -11.21 -4.36 16.60
C ALA A 94 -11.81 -3.11 17.25
N GLU A 95 -11.87 -3.07 18.58
CA GLU A 95 -12.40 -1.90 19.31
C GLU A 95 -11.63 -0.60 19.04
N ASP A 96 -10.32 -0.71 18.77
CA ASP A 96 -9.41 0.41 18.53
C ASP A 96 -8.17 -0.06 17.75
N VAL A 97 -7.47 0.90 17.15
CA VAL A 97 -6.15 0.68 16.54
C VAL A 97 -5.10 0.71 17.65
N LYS A 98 -4.66 -0.47 18.10
CA LYS A 98 -3.84 -0.65 19.30
C LYS A 98 -2.47 0.04 19.29
N SER A 99 -1.97 0.48 18.12
CA SER A 99 -0.67 1.16 18.02
C SER A 99 -0.58 2.14 16.85
N LEU A 100 -1.18 3.32 16.98
CA LEU A 100 -1.20 4.35 15.92
C LEU A 100 0.19 4.83 15.44
N LYS A 101 1.26 4.51 16.17
CA LYS A 101 2.65 4.87 15.81
C LYS A 101 3.44 3.71 15.22
N ASP A 102 2.88 2.52 15.22
CA ASP A 102 3.51 1.36 14.62
C ASP A 102 3.30 1.42 13.12
N VAL A 103 4.34 1.79 12.38
CA VAL A 103 4.30 1.93 10.92
C VAL A 103 3.88 0.62 10.24
N SER A 104 4.19 -0.54 10.84
CA SER A 104 3.95 -1.85 10.23
C SER A 104 2.46 -2.20 10.08
N ILE A 105 1.57 -1.48 10.79
CA ILE A 105 0.13 -1.70 10.66
C ILE A 105 -0.48 -0.98 9.45
N TYR A 106 0.27 -0.10 8.79
CA TYR A 106 -0.20 0.72 7.68
C TYR A 106 0.32 0.21 6.35
N GLN A 107 -0.53 0.24 5.33
CA GLN A 107 -0.21 -0.20 3.98
C GLN A 107 -0.06 0.97 3.00
N GLY A 108 -0.88 2.02 3.13
CA GLY A 108 -0.81 3.19 2.25
C GLY A 108 -2.06 4.04 2.24
N TRP A 109 -1.96 5.24 1.67
CA TRP A 109 -3.06 6.16 1.45
C TRP A 109 -3.42 6.21 -0.05
N ASP A 110 -4.71 6.18 -0.37
CA ASP A 110 -5.20 6.19 -1.76
C ASP A 110 -5.94 7.49 -2.17
N GLY A 111 -5.96 8.49 -1.29
CA GLY A 111 -6.73 9.74 -1.48
C GLY A 111 -8.05 9.77 -0.72
N GLU A 112 -8.59 8.62 -0.30
CA GLU A 112 -9.86 8.52 0.44
C GLU A 112 -9.75 7.66 1.71
N LYS A 113 -8.88 6.66 1.68
CA LYS A 113 -8.69 5.64 2.71
C LYS A 113 -7.23 5.46 3.04
N LEU A 114 -6.98 5.32 4.34
CA LEU A 114 -5.72 4.82 4.87
C LEU A 114 -5.86 3.31 5.09
N HIS A 115 -5.24 2.53 4.22
CA HIS A 115 -5.23 1.07 4.27
C HIS A 115 -4.29 0.57 5.36
N LEU A 116 -4.72 -0.48 6.05
CA LEU A 116 -3.96 -1.18 7.08
C LEU A 116 -3.45 -2.50 6.54
N ALA A 117 -2.33 -2.98 7.08
CA ALA A 117 -1.66 -4.22 6.64
C ALA A 117 -2.52 -5.48 6.84
N ASN A 118 -3.54 -5.41 7.71
CA ASN A 118 -4.49 -6.50 7.94
C ASN A 118 -5.69 -6.49 6.97
N GLY A 119 -5.70 -5.59 5.97
CA GLY A 119 -6.78 -5.44 4.99
C GLY A 119 -7.95 -4.56 5.44
N GLU A 120 -7.92 -4.04 6.67
CA GLU A 120 -8.87 -3.02 7.12
C GLU A 120 -8.41 -1.62 6.70
N TYR A 121 -9.24 -0.61 6.96
CA TYR A 121 -8.91 0.77 6.59
C TYR A 121 -9.55 1.79 7.54
N MET A 122 -9.02 3.01 7.47
CA MET A 122 -9.62 4.21 8.04
C MET A 122 -10.11 5.09 6.88
N SER A 123 -11.34 5.61 6.96
CA SER A 123 -11.92 6.47 5.92
C SER A 123 -12.13 7.89 6.43
N ILE A 124 -12.16 8.86 5.52
CA ILE A 124 -12.54 10.24 5.83
C ILE A 124 -13.88 10.25 6.58
N TYR A 125 -13.88 10.81 7.78
CA TYR A 125 -15.08 10.99 8.59
C TYR A 125 -15.80 12.26 8.14
N LYS A 126 -17.11 12.14 7.90
CA LYS A 126 -18.01 13.23 7.55
C LYS A 126 -19.05 13.30 8.66
N ASP A 127 -19.14 14.45 9.35
CA ASP A 127 -20.15 14.72 10.37
C ASP A 127 -21.59 14.64 9.84
#